data_AF-A0A7S4LDH7-F1
#
_entry.id   AF-A0A7S4LDH7-F1
#
_cell.length_a   1.000
_cell.length_b   1.000
_cell.length_c   1.000
_cell.angle_alpha   90.00
_cell.angle_beta   90.00
_cell.angle_gamma   90.00
#
_symmetry.space_group_name_H-M   'P 1'
#
loop_
_entity.id
_entity.type
_entity.pdbx_description
1 polymer ?
#
loop_
_entity_poly.entity_id
_entity_poly.type
_entity_poly.pdbx_seq_one_letter_code
_entity_poly.pdbx_strand_id
1 'polypeptide(L)'
;FFSCICTTPMALDRKRVLFGVCLCLLVLGMLRRKKRGSGRQRKGKGAKGAPKPNFKDLWKLLRPKKPFAPGESGAGSWEMAAMALLCVLRMFLMQHTSELVRLLDTNAMTRNQQEFWRLMRTQLKLSTIVVLHRQTYKYVEQRLGMIWRRKLTQVLHREYFSGINYYLVSTKLGGDCPDPDSRIVNDVKEVADNAATIFCELLYTLTAGTFFVVKIWRLYGAGLALAPYIYLWIGQVII
;
A
#
# COMPACT_ATOMS: atom_id res chain seq x y z
N PHE A 1 2.12 38.33 2.02
CA PHE A 1 1.30 37.10 2.06
C PHE A 1 1.61 36.12 0.91
N PHE A 2 2.75 36.29 0.22
CA PHE A 2 3.12 35.55 -1.00
C PHE A 2 4.50 34.88 -0.87
N SER A 3 4.99 34.60 0.35
CA SER A 3 6.38 34.17 0.58
C SER A 3 6.56 32.85 1.35
N CYS A 4 5.55 31.98 1.42
CA CYS A 4 5.72 30.65 2.05
C CYS A 4 5.54 29.47 1.07
N ILE A 5 5.98 29.65 -0.18
CA ILE A 5 6.15 28.54 -1.13
C ILE A 5 7.57 28.62 -1.71
N CYS A 6 8.56 28.62 -0.83
CA CYS A 6 9.92 28.20 -1.19
C CYS A 6 10.59 27.62 0.05
N THR A 7 11.00 26.35 -0.10
CA THR A 7 12.04 25.67 0.68
C THR A 7 11.80 25.48 2.17
N THR A 8 11.36 24.27 2.52
CA THR A 8 11.99 23.43 3.57
C THR A 8 11.65 21.95 3.29
N PRO A 9 12.49 21.01 3.76
CA PRO A 9 13.14 20.05 2.87
C PRO A 9 12.42 18.71 2.73
N MET A 10 12.69 18.08 1.59
CA MET A 10 12.56 16.65 1.39
C MET A 10 13.43 15.89 2.41
N ALA A 11 12.85 15.54 3.55
CA ALA A 11 13.53 14.75 4.58
C ALA A 11 12.58 13.86 5.41
N LEU A 12 11.53 13.31 4.80
CA LEU A 12 10.71 12.21 5.30
C LEU A 12 10.10 11.56 4.04
N ASP A 13 10.36 10.33 3.62
CA ASP A 13 10.82 9.13 4.30
C ASP A 13 11.51 8.26 3.23
N ARG A 14 12.84 8.37 3.13
CA ARG A 14 13.67 7.60 2.17
C ARG A 14 13.56 6.09 2.40
N LYS A 15 13.12 5.65 3.61
CA LYS A 15 12.99 4.25 3.98
C LYS A 15 11.69 3.64 3.47
N ARG A 16 10.57 4.37 3.46
CA ARG A 16 9.27 3.92 2.91
C ARG A 16 9.25 3.80 1.39
N VAL A 17 9.88 4.74 0.68
CA VAL A 17 9.99 4.68 -0.79
C VAL A 17 10.96 3.56 -1.23
N LEU A 18 12.09 3.37 -0.52
CA LEU A 18 12.97 2.21 -0.78
C LEU A 18 12.29 0.88 -0.44
N PHE A 19 11.49 0.80 0.64
CA PHE A 19 10.73 -0.41 0.97
C PHE A 19 9.70 -0.75 -0.11
N GLY A 20 8.97 0.26 -0.62
CA GLY A 20 7.98 0.08 -1.69
C GLY A 20 8.60 -0.42 -3.00
N VAL A 21 9.74 0.14 -3.41
CA VAL A 21 10.46 -0.28 -4.63
C VAL A 21 11.14 -1.65 -4.45
N CYS A 22 11.70 -1.94 -3.26
CA CYS A 22 12.32 -3.23 -2.95
C CYS A 22 11.29 -4.36 -2.87
N LEU A 23 10.08 -4.11 -2.34
CA LEU A 23 8.98 -5.08 -2.33
C LEU A 23 8.45 -5.34 -3.76
N CYS A 24 8.38 -4.31 -4.61
CA CYS A 24 7.97 -4.45 -6.00
C CYS A 24 8.99 -5.26 -6.83
N LEU A 25 10.29 -5.06 -6.59
CA LEU A 25 11.37 -5.83 -7.21
C LEU A 25 11.52 -7.25 -6.66
N LEU A 26 11.24 -7.49 -5.37
CA LEU A 26 11.16 -8.85 -4.81
C LEU A 26 9.99 -9.64 -5.40
N VAL A 27 8.84 -9.00 -5.60
CA VAL A 27 7.67 -9.64 -6.23
C VAL A 27 7.93 -9.95 -7.72
N LEU A 28 8.58 -9.04 -8.46
CA LEU A 28 8.95 -9.28 -9.86
C LEU A 28 10.12 -10.26 -10.02
N GLY A 29 11.07 -10.28 -9.08
CA GLY A 29 12.20 -11.21 -9.03
C GLY A 29 11.78 -12.64 -8.66
N MET A 30 10.81 -12.81 -7.77
CA MET A 30 10.25 -14.13 -7.43
C MET A 30 9.37 -14.70 -8.54
N LEU A 31 8.76 -13.85 -9.38
CA LEU A 31 7.98 -14.30 -10.55
C LEU A 31 8.86 -14.77 -11.71
N ARG A 32 10.10 -14.26 -11.85
CA ARG A 32 11.04 -14.73 -12.89
C ARG A 32 11.77 -16.04 -12.55
N ARG A 33 11.91 -16.43 -11.27
CA ARG A 33 12.61 -17.67 -10.89
C ARG A 33 11.77 -18.95 -10.96
N LYS A 34 10.44 -18.89 -11.12
CA LYS A 34 9.58 -20.08 -11.06
C LYS A 34 9.48 -20.91 -12.36
N LYS A 35 10.19 -20.55 -13.43
CA LYS A 35 10.03 -21.22 -14.75
C LYS A 35 11.25 -21.98 -15.29
N ARG A 36 12.29 -22.26 -14.50
CA ARG A 36 13.39 -23.15 -14.91
C ARG A 36 13.69 -24.20 -13.83
N GLY A 37 13.43 -25.47 -14.17
CA GLY A 37 14.13 -26.61 -13.61
C GLY A 37 13.41 -27.38 -12.50
N SER A 38 12.45 -28.21 -12.89
CA SER A 38 12.05 -29.42 -12.15
C SER A 38 13.09 -30.52 -12.43
N GLY A 39 13.67 -31.12 -11.39
CA GLY A 39 14.60 -32.24 -11.42
C GLY A 39 14.42 -33.09 -10.16
N ARG A 40 14.56 -34.41 -10.30
CA ARG A 40 13.79 -35.45 -9.59
C ARG A 40 14.59 -36.16 -8.47
N GLN A 41 13.94 -36.31 -7.31
CA GLN A 41 13.90 -37.48 -6.39
C GLN A 41 15.18 -37.97 -5.63
N ARG A 42 15.09 -38.09 -4.30
CA ARG A 42 15.25 -39.38 -3.55
C ARG A 42 14.77 -39.31 -2.09
N LYS A 43 14.19 -40.44 -1.65
CA LYS A 43 13.56 -40.75 -0.34
C LYS A 43 14.58 -40.82 0.81
N GLY A 44 14.13 -40.44 2.00
CA GLY A 44 14.65 -40.90 3.30
C GLY A 44 13.53 -40.82 4.35
N LYS A 45 13.21 -41.95 5.00
CA LYS A 45 12.18 -42.10 6.04
C LYS A 45 12.74 -41.62 7.41
N GLY A 46 11.92 -40.97 8.25
CA GLY A 46 12.22 -40.82 9.67
C GLY A 46 11.45 -39.71 10.40
N ALA A 47 10.74 -40.11 11.47
CA ALA A 47 10.19 -39.33 12.60
C ALA A 47 9.06 -38.30 12.33
N LYS A 48 7.87 -38.62 12.85
CA LYS A 48 6.70 -37.74 13.00
C LYS A 48 7.01 -36.64 14.03
N GLY A 49 7.46 -35.48 13.56
CA GLY A 49 7.48 -34.22 14.31
C GLY A 49 6.40 -33.29 13.76
N ALA A 50 5.80 -32.49 14.64
CA ALA A 50 4.73 -31.53 14.36
C ALA A 50 4.91 -30.79 13.01
N PRO A 51 3.83 -30.56 12.24
CA PRO A 51 3.93 -29.92 10.93
C PRO A 51 4.56 -28.53 11.10
N LYS A 52 5.75 -28.33 10.52
CA LYS A 52 6.38 -27.01 10.43
C LYS A 52 5.38 -26.08 9.75
N PRO A 53 5.00 -24.93 10.33
CA PRO A 53 4.08 -24.01 9.68
C PRO A 53 4.74 -23.52 8.40
N ASN A 54 4.29 -24.07 7.27
CA ASN A 54 4.83 -23.67 5.98
C ASN A 54 4.45 -22.22 5.77
N PHE A 55 5.41 -21.38 5.38
CA PHE A 55 5.16 -20.02 4.91
C PHE A 55 4.08 -19.99 3.81
N LYS A 56 3.90 -21.08 3.07
CA LYS A 56 2.85 -21.26 2.07
C LYS A 56 1.44 -21.38 2.66
N ASP A 57 1.30 -21.90 3.87
CA ASP A 57 0.03 -22.01 4.59
C ASP A 57 -0.29 -20.69 5.28
N LEU A 58 0.70 -20.03 5.90
CA LEU A 58 0.59 -18.64 6.34
C LEU A 58 0.24 -17.70 5.17
N TRP A 59 0.89 -17.87 4.02
CA TRP A 59 0.64 -17.09 2.79
C TRP A 59 -0.68 -17.47 2.09
N LYS A 60 -1.17 -18.70 2.25
CA LYS A 60 -2.53 -19.09 1.82
C LYS A 60 -3.61 -18.48 2.70
N LEU A 61 -3.28 -18.17 3.95
CA LEU A 61 -4.17 -17.65 4.98
C LEU A 61 -4.18 -16.12 4.98
N LEU A 62 -3.02 -15.49 4.70
CA LEU A 62 -2.88 -14.08 4.34
C LEU A 62 -3.37 -13.80 2.92
N ARG A 63 -3.42 -14.81 2.04
CA ARG A 63 -4.04 -14.64 0.73
C ARG A 63 -5.52 -14.35 0.97
N PRO A 64 -6.04 -13.20 0.51
CA PRO A 64 -7.48 -13.03 0.45
C PRO A 64 -8.04 -14.20 -0.36
N LYS A 65 -8.79 -15.09 0.29
CA LYS A 65 -9.63 -16.06 -0.42
C LYS A 65 -10.42 -15.24 -1.45
N LYS A 66 -10.27 -15.68 -2.70
CA LYS A 66 -10.64 -15.07 -3.97
C LYS A 66 -11.65 -13.90 -3.86
N PRO A 67 -11.41 -12.77 -4.55
CA PRO A 67 -12.33 -11.62 -4.56
C PRO A 67 -13.74 -11.92 -5.10
N PHE A 68 -13.96 -13.13 -5.65
CA PHE A 68 -15.23 -13.64 -6.19
C PHE A 68 -15.52 -15.06 -5.66
N ALA A 69 -15.80 -15.22 -4.37
CA ALA A 69 -16.44 -16.44 -3.85
C ALA A 69 -17.78 -16.05 -3.23
N PRO A 70 -18.92 -16.37 -3.87
CA PRO A 70 -20.24 -16.08 -3.33
C PRO A 70 -20.51 -17.09 -2.23
N GLY A 71 -20.61 -16.61 -1.00
CA GLY A 71 -20.81 -17.45 0.18
C GLY A 71 -20.04 -16.86 1.35
N GLU A 72 -20.72 -16.02 2.13
CA GLU A 72 -20.32 -15.57 3.48
C GLU A 72 -19.16 -14.56 3.62
N SER A 73 -18.59 -14.03 2.52
CA SER A 73 -17.45 -13.09 2.59
C SER A 73 -17.53 -11.92 1.60
N GLY A 74 -18.72 -11.31 1.45
CA GLY A 74 -18.90 -10.08 0.66
C GLY A 74 -18.30 -8.81 1.29
N ALA A 75 -17.90 -8.88 2.57
CA ALA A 75 -17.48 -7.71 3.35
C ALA A 75 -16.08 -7.15 2.99
N GLY A 76 -15.31 -7.79 2.10
CA GLY A 76 -13.97 -7.35 1.73
C GLY A 76 -13.79 -6.90 0.28
N SER A 77 -14.53 -7.49 -0.67
CA SER A 77 -14.33 -7.18 -2.10
C SER A 77 -14.79 -5.78 -2.47
N TRP A 78 -15.89 -5.31 -1.86
CA TRP A 78 -16.41 -3.96 -2.12
C TRP A 78 -15.47 -2.88 -1.54
N GLU A 79 -14.82 -3.13 -0.40
CA GLU A 79 -13.84 -2.19 0.20
C GLU A 79 -12.62 -2.01 -0.71
N MET A 80 -12.16 -3.09 -1.34
CA MET A 80 -11.03 -3.06 -2.26
C MET A 80 -11.38 -2.32 -3.55
N ALA A 81 -12.59 -2.52 -4.06
CA ALA A 81 -13.11 -1.77 -5.21
C ALA A 81 -13.31 -0.28 -4.87
N ALA A 82 -13.85 0.02 -3.68
CA ALA A 82 -14.00 1.37 -3.17
C ALA A 82 -12.63 2.07 -3.03
N MET A 83 -11.60 1.38 -2.51
CA MET A 83 -10.25 1.94 -2.45
C MET A 83 -9.64 2.19 -3.82
N ALA A 84 -9.81 1.27 -4.77
CA ALA A 84 -9.33 1.48 -6.14
C ALA A 84 -10.01 2.69 -6.79
N LEU A 85 -11.34 2.82 -6.63
CA LEU A 85 -12.10 3.97 -7.12
C LEU A 85 -11.63 5.28 -6.44
N LEU A 86 -11.42 5.27 -5.12
CA LEU A 86 -10.90 6.41 -4.38
C LEU A 86 -9.49 6.79 -4.85
N CYS A 87 -8.62 5.83 -5.20
CA CYS A 87 -7.29 6.14 -5.75
C CYS A 87 -7.38 6.83 -7.11
N VAL A 88 -8.27 6.39 -8.00
CA VAL A 88 -8.50 7.05 -9.30
C VAL A 88 -9.10 8.45 -9.10
N LEU A 89 -10.10 8.57 -8.23
CA LEU A 89 -10.71 9.85 -7.88
C LEU A 89 -9.68 10.83 -7.31
N ARG A 90 -8.78 10.35 -6.44
CA ARG A 90 -7.68 11.16 -5.89
C ARG A 90 -6.81 11.74 -7.01
N MET A 91 -6.52 10.96 -8.04
CA MET A 91 -5.72 11.41 -9.17
C MET A 91 -6.42 12.47 -9.99
N PHE A 92 -7.72 12.26 -10.25
CA PHE A 92 -8.56 13.23 -10.95
C PHE A 92 -8.64 14.57 -10.20
N LEU A 93 -8.87 14.53 -8.88
CA LEU A 93 -8.88 15.73 -8.03
C LEU A 93 -7.54 16.46 -8.08
N MET A 94 -6.42 15.72 -8.02
CA MET A 94 -5.06 16.29 -8.08
C MET A 94 -4.76 16.96 -9.43
N GLN A 95 -5.27 16.41 -10.53
CA GLN A 95 -5.13 17.04 -11.84
C GLN A 95 -5.91 18.36 -11.89
N HIS A 96 -7.17 18.36 -11.45
CA HIS A 96 -8.01 19.56 -11.48
C HIS A 96 -7.50 20.68 -10.58
N THR A 97 -7.01 20.36 -9.38
CA THR A 97 -6.39 21.37 -8.52
C THR A 97 -5.18 22.00 -9.19
N SER A 98 -4.36 21.21 -9.88
CA SER A 98 -3.18 21.71 -10.60
C SER A 98 -3.55 22.64 -11.76
N GLU A 99 -4.60 22.30 -12.52
CA GLU A 99 -5.08 23.14 -13.62
C GLU A 99 -5.68 24.46 -13.13
N LEU A 100 -6.50 24.42 -12.07
CA LEU A 100 -7.08 25.63 -11.47
C LEU A 100 -6.02 26.55 -10.87
N VAL A 101 -5.01 26.00 -10.20
CA VAL A 101 -3.88 26.78 -9.69
C VAL A 101 -3.14 27.46 -10.83
N ARG A 102 -2.91 26.76 -11.95
CA ARG A 102 -2.25 27.34 -13.13
C ARG A 102 -3.05 28.48 -13.75
N LEU A 103 -4.38 28.34 -13.85
CA LEU A 103 -5.27 29.40 -14.34
C LEU A 103 -5.33 30.58 -13.39
N LEU A 104 -5.37 30.33 -12.08
CA LEU A 104 -5.36 31.37 -11.06
C LEU A 104 -4.10 32.23 -11.17
N ASP A 105 -2.94 31.59 -11.31
CA ASP A 105 -1.65 32.28 -11.46
C ASP A 105 -1.58 33.10 -12.75
N THR A 106 -1.99 32.52 -13.88
CA THR A 106 -2.03 33.23 -15.17
C THR A 106 -2.91 34.48 -15.11
N ASN A 107 -4.09 34.38 -14.49
CA ASN A 107 -5.02 35.51 -14.34
C ASN A 107 -4.54 36.57 -13.34
N ALA A 108 -3.77 36.16 -12.32
CA ALA A 108 -3.11 37.10 -11.41
C ALA A 108 -2.09 37.96 -12.17
N MET A 109 -1.35 37.36 -13.11
CA MET A 109 -0.36 38.08 -13.93
C MET A 109 -1.00 38.99 -15.00
N THR A 110 -2.13 38.60 -15.60
CA THR A 110 -2.84 39.41 -16.60
C THR A 110 -3.76 40.48 -16.00
N ARG A 111 -3.78 40.62 -14.66
CA ARG A 111 -4.51 41.65 -13.90
C ARG A 111 -6.04 41.68 -14.12
N ASN A 112 -6.62 40.57 -14.62
CA ASN A 112 -8.05 40.44 -14.83
C ASN A 112 -8.77 40.09 -13.52
N GLN A 113 -9.22 41.12 -12.79
CA GLN A 113 -9.76 40.96 -11.44
C GLN A 113 -11.08 40.16 -11.39
N GLN A 114 -11.94 40.30 -12.39
CA GLN A 114 -13.28 39.70 -12.35
C GLN A 114 -13.21 38.17 -12.49
N GLU A 115 -12.37 37.69 -13.40
CA GLU A 115 -12.13 36.25 -13.58
C GLU A 115 -11.32 35.66 -12.42
N PHE A 116 -10.39 36.42 -11.85
CA PHE A 116 -9.64 35.99 -10.67
C PHE A 116 -10.54 35.62 -9.48
N TRP A 117 -11.49 36.49 -9.12
CA TRP A 117 -12.44 36.21 -8.02
C TRP A 117 -13.36 35.04 -8.33
N ARG A 118 -13.72 34.82 -9.60
CA ARG A 118 -14.52 33.66 -10.02
C ARG A 118 -13.73 32.36 -9.83
N LEU A 119 -12.48 32.32 -10.30
CA LEU A 119 -11.59 31.15 -10.16
C LEU A 119 -11.23 30.87 -8.70
N MET A 120 -11.00 31.90 -7.88
CA MET A 120 -10.70 31.73 -6.46
C MET A 120 -11.85 31.06 -5.70
N ARG A 121 -13.11 31.44 -5.98
CA ARG A 121 -14.29 30.76 -5.41
C ARG A 121 -14.38 29.30 -5.85
N THR A 122 -14.07 29.00 -7.12
CA THR A 122 -14.04 27.62 -7.62
C THR A 122 -12.97 26.78 -6.93
N GLN A 123 -11.76 27.33 -6.76
CA GLN A 123 -10.68 26.67 -6.04
C GLN A 123 -11.04 26.38 -4.57
N LEU A 124 -11.74 27.31 -3.91
CA LEU A 124 -12.24 27.12 -2.54
C LEU A 124 -13.29 26.00 -2.44
N LYS A 125 -14.18 25.87 -3.43
CA LYS A 125 -15.11 24.73 -3.49
C LYS A 125 -14.37 23.41 -3.68
N LEU A 126 -13.38 23.38 -4.57
CA LEU A 126 -12.61 22.17 -4.85
C LEU A 126 -11.77 21.73 -3.64
N SER A 127 -11.18 22.66 -2.88
CA SER A 127 -10.42 22.32 -1.68
C SER A 127 -11.28 21.63 -0.62
N THR A 128 -12.54 22.06 -0.44
CA THR A 128 -13.51 21.39 0.43
C THR A 128 -13.75 19.95 -0.01
N ILE A 129 -13.91 19.70 -1.32
CA ILE A 129 -14.08 18.34 -1.88
C ILE A 129 -12.85 17.48 -1.61
N VAL A 130 -11.64 18.04 -1.75
CA VAL A 130 -10.37 17.33 -1.46
C VAL A 130 -10.28 16.92 0.01
N VAL A 131 -10.72 17.78 0.93
CA VAL A 131 -10.75 17.47 2.37
C VAL A 131 -11.72 16.31 2.65
N LEU A 132 -12.94 16.37 2.10
CA LEU A 132 -13.92 15.29 2.23
C LEU A 132 -13.36 13.97 1.69
N HIS A 133 -12.77 13.99 0.49
CA HIS A 133 -12.14 12.82 -0.11
C HIS A 133 -11.03 12.24 0.79
N ARG A 134 -10.18 13.08 1.38
CA ARG A 134 -9.13 12.64 2.31
C ARG A 134 -9.72 11.95 3.55
N GLN A 135 -10.83 12.46 4.07
CA GLN A 135 -11.51 11.85 5.20
C GLN A 135 -12.10 10.48 4.83
N THR A 136 -12.76 10.39 3.66
CA THR A 136 -13.31 9.12 3.16
C THR A 136 -12.21 8.08 2.93
N TYR A 137 -11.06 8.48 2.34
CA TYR A 137 -9.93 7.59 2.13
C TYR A 137 -9.40 6.99 3.44
N LYS A 138 -9.19 7.83 4.46
CA LYS A 138 -8.76 7.38 5.79
C LYS A 138 -9.76 6.43 6.45
N TYR A 139 -11.06 6.70 6.29
CA TYR A 139 -12.11 5.84 6.85
C TYR A 139 -12.05 4.42 6.25
N VAL A 140 -11.91 4.32 4.92
CA VAL A 140 -11.84 3.01 4.25
C VAL A 140 -10.54 2.28 4.58
N GLU A 141 -9.41 2.99 4.69
CA GLU A 141 -8.13 2.42 5.15
C GLU A 141 -8.25 1.78 6.55
N GLN A 142 -8.83 2.50 7.51
CA GLN A 142 -9.07 1.98 8.87
C GLN A 142 -10.01 0.77 8.87
N ARG A 143 -11.07 0.83 8.05
CA ARG A 143 -12.01 -0.29 7.91
C ARG A 143 -11.32 -1.54 7.37
N LEU A 144 -10.42 -1.39 6.41
CA LEU A 144 -9.62 -2.49 5.86
C LEU A 144 -8.70 -3.09 6.93
N GLY A 145 -8.01 -2.25 7.73
CA GLY A 145 -7.20 -2.68 8.87
C GLY A 145 -7.99 -3.51 9.88
N MET A 146 -9.21 -3.08 10.23
CA MET A 146 -10.09 -3.84 11.13
C MET A 146 -10.46 -5.22 10.57
N ILE A 147 -10.76 -5.34 9.28
CA ILE A 147 -11.12 -6.62 8.64
C ILE A 147 -9.91 -7.57 8.66
N TRP A 148 -8.73 -7.04 8.37
CA TRP A 148 -7.49 -7.83 8.36
C TRP A 148 -7.10 -8.28 9.76
N ARG A 149 -7.25 -7.39 10.75
CA ARG A 149 -7.05 -7.72 12.17
C ARG A 149 -7.96 -8.86 12.60
N ARG A 150 -9.27 -8.81 12.31
CA ARG A 150 -10.20 -9.91 12.66
C ARG A 150 -9.75 -11.25 12.06
N LYS A 151 -9.35 -11.25 10.79
CA LYS A 151 -8.88 -12.47 10.11
C LYS A 151 -7.58 -13.00 10.73
N LEU A 152 -6.62 -12.13 10.98
CA LEU A 152 -5.33 -12.50 11.57
C LEU A 152 -5.51 -13.04 13.00
N THR A 153 -6.37 -12.41 13.81
CA THR A 153 -6.71 -12.88 15.15
C THR A 153 -7.37 -14.27 15.12
N GLN A 154 -8.37 -14.50 14.26
CA GLN A 154 -9.03 -15.82 14.16
C GLN A 154 -8.06 -16.94 13.81
N VAL A 155 -7.16 -16.65 12.88
CA VAL A 155 -6.12 -17.55 12.41
C VAL A 155 -5.12 -17.87 13.52
N LEU A 156 -4.60 -16.83 14.15
CA LEU A 156 -3.57 -16.98 15.17
C LEU A 156 -4.14 -17.67 16.41
N HIS A 157 -5.37 -17.33 16.80
CA HIS A 157 -6.07 -17.97 17.90
C HIS A 157 -6.27 -19.47 17.65
N ARG A 158 -6.66 -19.85 16.42
CA ARG A 158 -6.80 -21.27 16.05
C ARG A 158 -5.48 -22.04 16.17
N GLU A 159 -4.37 -21.46 15.71
CA GLU A 159 -3.04 -22.10 15.78
C GLU A 159 -2.48 -22.11 17.20
N TYR A 160 -2.75 -21.06 17.98
CA TYR A 160 -2.31 -20.95 19.37
C TYR A 160 -2.96 -22.01 20.26
N PHE A 161 -4.27 -22.23 20.10
CA PHE A 161 -5.02 -23.28 20.82
C PHE A 161 -4.91 -24.66 20.18
N SER A 162 -4.16 -24.82 19.07
CA SER A 162 -3.98 -26.13 18.46
C SER A 162 -2.94 -26.96 19.23
N GLY A 163 -3.39 -28.02 19.89
CA GLY A 163 -2.53 -28.95 20.61
C GLY A 163 -1.90 -28.36 21.88
N ILE A 164 -0.60 -28.61 22.07
CA ILE A 164 0.19 -28.22 23.26
C ILE A 164 1.03 -26.95 22.99
N ASN A 165 0.70 -26.20 21.92
CA ASN A 165 1.51 -25.06 21.49
C ASN A 165 1.58 -23.94 22.53
N TYR A 166 0.51 -23.68 23.28
CA TYR A 166 0.50 -22.65 24.31
C TYR A 166 1.57 -22.91 25.39
N TYR A 167 1.73 -24.17 25.84
CA TYR A 167 2.80 -24.54 26.78
C TYR A 167 4.19 -24.48 26.13
N LEU A 168 4.29 -24.85 24.85
CA LEU A 168 5.56 -24.81 24.13
C LEU A 168 6.09 -23.37 24.06
N VAL A 169 5.19 -22.40 23.81
CA VAL A 169 5.52 -20.98 23.78
C VAL A 169 5.90 -20.50 25.19
N SER A 170 5.13 -20.80 26.23
CA SER A 170 5.46 -20.35 27.58
C SER A 170 6.78 -20.94 28.11
N THR A 171 7.07 -22.21 27.80
CA THR A 171 8.26 -22.91 28.32
C THR A 171 9.52 -22.58 27.52
N LYS A 172 9.44 -22.44 26.19
CA LYS A 172 10.61 -22.17 25.34
C LYS A 172 10.95 -20.69 25.20
N LEU A 173 9.96 -19.80 25.28
CA LEU A 173 10.16 -18.35 25.16
C LEU A 173 10.13 -17.61 26.52
N GLY A 174 9.93 -18.33 27.63
CA GLY A 174 9.74 -17.73 28.97
C GLY A 174 10.90 -16.86 29.47
N GLY A 175 12.09 -16.95 28.87
CA GLY A 175 13.22 -16.05 29.18
C GLY A 175 13.26 -14.74 28.37
N ASP A 176 12.70 -14.72 27.16
CA ASP A 176 12.76 -13.57 26.23
C ASP A 176 11.42 -12.80 26.13
N CYS A 177 10.32 -13.40 26.55
CA CYS A 177 8.97 -12.82 26.50
C CYS A 177 8.25 -13.02 27.86
N PRO A 178 8.26 -12.03 28.75
CA PRO A 178 7.59 -12.13 30.05
C PRO A 178 6.07 -12.35 29.93
N ASP A 179 5.43 -11.93 28.83
CA ASP A 179 3.99 -12.07 28.60
C ASP A 179 3.67 -12.34 27.11
N PRO A 180 3.67 -13.62 26.66
CA PRO A 180 3.46 -13.95 25.26
C PRO A 180 2.06 -13.54 24.75
N ASP A 181 1.04 -13.61 25.61
CA ASP A 181 -0.34 -13.27 25.23
C ASP A 181 -0.51 -11.78 24.94
N SER A 182 0.03 -10.91 25.81
CA SER A 182 0.00 -9.46 25.63
C SER A 182 0.75 -9.04 24.36
N ARG A 183 1.90 -9.67 24.10
CA ARG A 183 2.69 -9.40 22.91
C ARG A 183 1.97 -9.83 21.63
N ILE A 184 1.37 -11.02 21.62
CA ILE A 184 0.56 -11.50 20.50
C ILE A 184 -0.57 -10.50 20.16
N VAL A 185 -1.28 -9.98 21.18
CA VAL A 185 -2.38 -9.03 20.96
C VAL A 185 -1.89 -7.71 20.34
N ASN A 186 -0.76 -7.19 20.82
CA ASN A 186 -0.19 -5.93 20.34
C ASN A 186 0.42 -6.08 18.95
N ASP A 187 1.21 -7.12 18.72
CA ASP A 187 1.87 -7.38 17.44
C ASP A 187 0.83 -7.64 16.33
N VAL A 188 -0.25 -8.36 16.62
CA VAL A 188 -1.33 -8.61 15.65
C VAL A 188 -2.04 -7.32 15.23
N LYS A 189 -2.27 -6.41 16.18
CA LYS A 189 -2.86 -5.09 15.88
C LYS A 189 -1.92 -4.30 14.97
N GLU A 190 -0.66 -4.15 15.37
CA GLU A 190 0.32 -3.37 14.64
C GLU A 190 0.59 -3.93 13.23
N VAL A 191 0.74 -5.25 13.10
CA VAL A 191 0.94 -5.91 11.80
C VAL A 191 -0.27 -5.71 10.90
N ALA A 192 -1.48 -5.84 11.41
CA ALA A 192 -2.70 -5.68 10.60
C ALA A 192 -2.89 -4.25 10.12
N ASP A 193 -2.68 -3.26 10.99
CA ASP A 193 -2.83 -1.85 10.65
C ASP A 193 -1.73 -1.39 9.68
N ASN A 194 -0.46 -1.74 9.96
CA ASN A 194 0.65 -1.43 9.07
C ASN A 194 0.50 -2.09 7.69
N ALA A 195 0.05 -3.34 7.65
CA ALA A 195 -0.18 -4.03 6.38
C ALA A 195 -1.25 -3.30 5.56
N ALA A 196 -2.36 -2.86 6.18
CA ALA A 196 -3.43 -2.15 5.50
C ALA A 196 -2.96 -0.81 4.94
N THR A 197 -2.21 -0.03 5.72
CA THR A 197 -1.62 1.24 5.27
C THR A 197 -0.66 1.04 4.10
N ILE A 198 0.29 0.11 4.22
CA ILE A 198 1.25 -0.20 3.14
C ILE A 198 0.51 -0.62 1.88
N PHE A 199 -0.53 -1.45 2.01
CA PHE A 199 -1.32 -1.89 0.87
C PHE A 199 -2.02 -0.72 0.15
N CYS A 200 -2.63 0.18 0.91
CA CYS A 200 -3.31 1.37 0.36
C CYS A 200 -2.30 2.33 -0.31
N GLU A 201 -1.13 2.52 0.29
CA GLU A 201 -0.05 3.35 -0.23
C GLU A 201 0.56 2.75 -1.52
N LEU A 202 0.71 1.42 -1.58
CA LEU A 202 1.14 0.72 -2.80
C LEU A 202 0.13 0.91 -3.93
N LEU A 203 -1.17 0.72 -3.67
CA LEU A 203 -2.22 0.94 -4.67
C LEU A 203 -2.21 2.38 -5.20
N TYR A 204 -2.08 3.36 -4.31
CA TYR A 204 -1.98 4.75 -4.69
C TYR A 204 -0.75 5.03 -5.55
N THR A 205 0.43 4.55 -5.13
CA THR A 205 1.68 4.78 -5.86
C THR A 205 1.68 4.14 -7.25
N LEU A 206 1.09 2.94 -7.40
CA LEU A 206 0.91 2.29 -8.70
C LEU A 206 -0.02 3.09 -9.61
N THR A 207 -1.14 3.57 -9.07
CA THR A 207 -2.12 4.36 -9.83
C THR A 207 -1.54 5.72 -10.25
N ALA A 208 -0.88 6.41 -9.32
CA ALA A 208 -0.22 7.68 -9.59
C ALA A 208 0.93 7.52 -10.61
N GLY A 209 1.78 6.51 -10.42
CA GLY A 209 2.89 6.21 -11.32
C GLY A 209 2.42 5.96 -12.75
N THR A 210 1.42 5.10 -12.94
CA THR A 210 0.86 4.83 -14.28
C THR A 210 0.26 6.07 -14.92
N PHE A 211 -0.49 6.88 -14.16
CA PHE A 211 -1.04 8.13 -14.66
C PHE A 211 0.04 9.13 -15.08
N PHE A 212 1.09 9.32 -14.27
CA PHE A 212 2.18 10.25 -14.61
C PHE A 212 2.93 9.81 -15.86
N VAL A 213 3.18 8.51 -16.04
CA VAL A 213 3.78 7.98 -17.27
C VAL A 213 2.92 8.30 -18.48
N VAL A 214 1.62 8.04 -18.41
CA VAL A 214 0.68 8.33 -19.50
C VAL A 214 0.68 9.83 -19.83
N LYS A 215 0.69 10.69 -18.80
CA LYS A 215 0.72 12.15 -18.98
C LYS A 215 2.00 12.61 -19.70
N ILE A 216 3.16 12.10 -19.29
CA ILE A 216 4.44 12.47 -19.91
C ILE A 216 4.50 11.97 -21.35
N TRP A 217 4.07 10.73 -21.61
CA TRP A 217 4.03 10.18 -22.97
C TRP A 217 3.19 11.09 -23.89
N ARG A 218 2.01 11.54 -23.45
CA ARG A 218 1.17 12.43 -24.25
C ARG A 218 1.78 13.80 -24.54
N LEU A 219 2.66 14.32 -23.67
CA LEU A 219 3.25 15.66 -23.82
C LEU A 219 4.58 15.67 -24.56
N TYR A 220 5.45 14.70 -24.28
CA TYR A 220 6.86 14.72 -24.71
C TYR A 220 7.27 13.49 -25.54
N GLY A 221 6.35 12.56 -25.80
CA GLY A 221 6.63 11.32 -26.52
C GLY A 221 7.23 10.20 -25.64
N ALA A 222 7.37 9.01 -26.24
CA ALA A 222 7.73 7.78 -25.51
C ALA A 222 9.17 7.78 -24.96
N GLY A 223 10.10 8.49 -25.60
CA GLY A 223 11.51 8.52 -25.20
C GLY A 223 11.73 9.15 -23.82
N LEU A 224 11.07 10.27 -23.53
CA LEU A 224 11.22 10.97 -22.26
C LEU A 224 10.45 10.31 -21.11
N ALA A 225 9.39 9.57 -21.42
CA ALA A 225 8.57 8.88 -20.41
C ALA A 225 9.35 7.77 -19.66
N LEU A 226 10.38 7.20 -20.29
CA LEU A 226 11.21 6.15 -19.69
C LEU A 226 12.38 6.68 -18.85
N ALA A 227 12.72 7.97 -18.99
CA ALA A 227 13.84 8.60 -18.29
C ALA A 227 13.87 8.38 -16.76
N PRO A 228 12.77 8.56 -16.00
CA PRO A 228 12.80 8.33 -14.55
C PRO A 228 13.05 6.87 -14.17
N TYR A 229 12.60 5.90 -14.98
CA TYR A 229 12.84 4.49 -14.73
C TYR A 229 14.29 4.10 -14.98
N ILE A 230 14.88 4.65 -16.04
CA ILE A 230 16.30 4.46 -16.36
C ILE A 230 17.16 5.06 -15.24
N TYR A 231 16.82 6.25 -14.75
CA TYR A 231 17.51 6.88 -13.62
C TYR A 231 17.45 6.03 -12.34
N LEU A 232 16.28 5.49 -11.99
CA LEU A 232 16.14 4.60 -10.83
C LEU A 232 16.96 3.31 -10.98
N TRP A 233 16.99 2.74 -12.18
CA TRP A 233 17.75 1.53 -12.46
C TRP A 233 19.26 1.77 -12.33
N ILE A 234 19.75 2.89 -12.88
CA ILE A 234 21.16 3.31 -12.74
C ILE A 234 21.50 3.55 -11.26
N GLY A 235 20.64 4.25 -10.52
CA GLY A 235 20.84 4.50 -9.10
C GLY A 235 20.91 3.22 -8.26
N GLN A 236 20.19 2.17 -8.64
CA GLN A 236 20.20 0.89 -7.94
C GLN A 236 21.40 -0.01 -8.29
N VAL A 237 22.04 0.21 -9.44
CA VAL A 237 23.26 -0.51 -9.84
C VAL A 237 24.51 0.13 -9.25
N ILE A 238 24.48 1.44 -9.01
CA ILE A 238 25.60 2.21 -8.46
C ILE A 238 25.71 2.08 -6.93
N ILE A 239 24.61 1.79 -6.23
CA ILE A 239 24.53 1.58 -4.78
C ILE A 239 24.69 0.08 -4.47
#